data_AF-A0A2H4ZNE1-F1
#
_entry.id   AF-A0A2H4ZNE1-F1
#
_cell.length_a   1.000
_cell.length_b   1.000
_cell.length_c   1.000
_cell.angle_alpha   90.00
_cell.angle_beta   90.00
_cell.angle_gamma   90.00
#
_symmetry.space_group_name_H-M   'P 1'
#
loop_
_entity.id
_entity.type
_entity.pdbx_description
1 polymer ?
#
loop_
_entity_poly.entity_id
_entity_poly.type
_entity_poly.pdbx_seq_one_letter_code
_entity_poly.pdbx_strand_id
1 'polypeptide(L)'
;MMLKSWSKRLKLGLDRIMITNIFILVAGSLYFVVAVILHFQHIEFLLDLFQRFWEPLFMPSLNLLLLGIISNLILNKTNSLHEKMQ
;
A
#
# COMPACT_ATOMS: atom_id res chain seq x y z
N MET A 1 -11.89 -30.61 -5.31
CA MET A 1 -12.68 -29.68 -4.46
C MET A 1 -11.86 -28.98 -3.35
N MET A 2 -10.78 -29.55 -2.81
CA MET A 2 -10.02 -28.93 -1.70
C MET A 2 -9.18 -27.68 -2.07
N LEU A 3 -8.59 -27.59 -3.28
CA LEU A 3 -7.75 -26.45 -3.69
C LEU A 3 -8.50 -25.10 -3.74
N LYS A 4 -9.80 -25.11 -4.07
CA LYS A 4 -10.60 -23.89 -4.21
C LYS A 4 -10.88 -23.21 -2.85
N SER A 5 -10.82 -23.98 -1.76
CA SER A 5 -10.99 -23.44 -0.39
C SER A 5 -9.72 -22.73 0.11
N TRP A 6 -8.55 -23.24 -0.28
CA TRP A 6 -7.26 -22.65 0.04
C TRP A 6 -7.06 -21.32 -0.67
N SER A 7 -7.41 -21.23 -1.96
CA SER A 7 -7.31 -19.97 -2.70
C SER A 7 -8.22 -18.89 -2.13
N LYS A 8 -9.45 -19.23 -1.70
CA LYS A 8 -10.33 -18.27 -1.02
C LYS A 8 -9.74 -17.75 0.29
N ARG A 9 -9.15 -18.62 1.10
CA ARG A 9 -8.49 -18.23 2.36
C ARG A 9 -7.27 -17.33 2.11
N LEU A 10 -6.46 -17.66 1.11
CA LEU A 10 -5.32 -16.83 0.69
C LEU A 10 -5.77 -15.46 0.17
N LYS A 11 -6.84 -15.42 -0.64
CA LYS A 11 -7.38 -14.17 -1.18
C LYS A 11 -7.89 -13.27 -0.05
N LEU A 12 -8.64 -13.82 0.91
CA LEU A 12 -9.10 -13.09 2.10
C LEU A 12 -7.93 -12.60 2.98
N GLY A 13 -6.86 -13.38 3.10
CA GLY A 13 -5.65 -12.97 3.81
C GLY A 13 -4.91 -11.83 3.11
N LEU A 14 -4.75 -11.92 1.79
CA LEU A 14 -4.09 -10.91 0.98
C LEU A 14 -4.88 -9.59 0.97
N ASP A 15 -6.20 -9.65 0.82
CA ASP A 15 -7.07 -8.48 0.88
C ASP A 15 -6.95 -7.77 2.25
N ARG A 16 -6.91 -8.54 3.34
CA ARG A 16 -6.69 -7.99 4.69
C ARG A 16 -5.31 -7.34 4.82
N ILE A 17 -4.25 -7.97 4.31
CA ILE A 17 -2.89 -7.41 4.33
C ILE A 17 -2.84 -6.10 3.55
N MET A 18 -3.44 -6.04 2.36
CA MET A 18 -3.51 -4.81 1.56
C MET A 18 -4.26 -3.69 2.26
N ILE A 19 -5.40 -3.98 2.90
CA ILE A 19 -6.16 -2.98 3.66
C ILE A 19 -5.32 -2.45 4.82
N THR A 20 -4.70 -3.32 5.62
CA THR A 20 -3.81 -2.92 6.71
C THR A 20 -2.64 -2.07 6.19
N ASN A 21 -2.06 -2.44 5.05
CA ASN A 21 -0.98 -1.71 4.41
C ASN A 21 -1.39 -0.26 4.06
N ILE A 22 -2.59 -0.07 3.50
CA ILE A 22 -3.12 1.26 3.18
C ILE A 22 -3.33 2.08 4.45
N PHE A 23 -3.85 1.47 5.53
CA PHE A 23 -4.03 2.16 6.81
C PHE A 23 -2.70 2.69 7.37
N ILE A 24 -1.62 1.90 7.31
CA ILE A 24 -0.28 2.32 7.76
C ILE A 24 0.19 3.55 6.96
N LEU A 25 0.01 3.54 5.64
CA LEU A 25 0.41 4.64 4.77
C LEU A 25 -0.38 5.92 5.04
N VAL A 26 -1.70 5.81 5.24
CA VAL A 26 -2.56 6.96 5.57
C VAL A 26 -2.22 7.51 6.95
N ALA A 27 -2.08 6.66 7.96
CA ALA A 27 -1.70 7.07 9.31
C ALA A 27 -0.33 7.79 9.31
N GLY A 28 0.62 7.24 8.55
CA GLY A 28 1.91 7.86 8.32
C GLY A 28 1.86 9.20 7.63
N SER A 29 1.03 9.33 6.61
CA SER A 29 0.82 10.61 5.92
C SER A 29 0.24 11.67 6.87
N LEU A 30 -0.73 11.30 7.72
CA LEU A 30 -1.25 12.20 8.75
C LEU A 30 -0.17 12.60 9.75
N TYR A 31 0.62 11.64 10.23
CA TYR A 31 1.75 11.90 11.13
C TYR A 31 2.78 12.84 10.47
N PHE A 32 3.09 12.65 9.19
CA PHE A 32 3.99 13.52 8.43
C PHE A 32 3.48 14.95 8.37
N VAL A 33 2.19 15.16 8.07
CA VAL A 33 1.60 16.50 8.04
C VAL A 33 1.73 17.18 9.41
N VAL A 34 1.43 16.46 10.50
CA VAL A 34 1.59 16.99 11.86
C VAL A 34 3.06 17.28 12.18
N ALA A 35 3.97 16.38 11.80
CA ALA A 35 5.42 16.55 12.00
C ALA A 35 5.96 17.77 11.24
N VAL A 36 5.50 17.99 10.00
CA VAL A 36 5.88 19.16 9.18
C VAL A 36 5.37 20.45 9.84
N ILE A 37 4.14 20.47 10.34
CA ILE A 37 3.58 21.64 11.05
C ILE A 37 4.40 21.96 12.32
N LEU A 38 4.80 20.93 13.08
CA LEU A 38 5.65 21.11 14.27
C LEU A 38 7.11 21.44 13.92
N HIS A 39 7.61 20.99 12.77
CA HIS A 39 8.98 21.28 12.32
C HIS A 39 9.16 22.78 12.02
N PHE A 40 8.12 23.48 11.56
CA PHE A 40 8.13 24.95 11.47
C PHE A 40 8.36 25.64 12.83
N GLN A 41 8.21 24.93 13.96
CA GLN A 41 8.51 25.41 15.32
C GLN A 41 9.91 24.97 15.83
N HIS A 42 10.82 24.54 14.95
CA HIS A 42 12.18 24.06 15.26
C HIS A 42 12.27 22.73 16.03
N ILE A 43 11.21 21.92 16.06
CA ILE A 43 11.23 20.58 16.65
C ILE A 43 11.55 19.57 15.55
N GLU A 44 12.83 19.25 15.35
CA GLU A 44 13.29 18.32 14.30
C GLU A 44 13.05 16.84 14.65
N PHE A 45 12.82 16.55 15.93
CA PHE A 45 12.70 15.18 16.46
C PHE A 45 11.57 14.36 15.79
N LEU A 46 10.41 14.97 15.52
CA LEU A 46 9.28 14.27 14.90
C LEU A 46 9.58 13.88 13.44
N LEU A 47 10.31 14.74 12.74
CA LEU A 47 10.67 14.54 11.34
C LEU A 47 11.73 13.45 11.21
N ASP A 48 12.75 13.47 12.08
CA ASP A 48 13.78 12.42 12.14
C ASP A 48 13.20 11.04 12.46
N LEU A 49 12.27 11.00 13.43
CA LEU A 49 11.60 9.76 13.78
C LEU A 49 10.77 9.23 12.60
N PHE A 50 10.07 10.12 11.90
CA PHE A 50 9.34 9.76 10.68
C PHE A 50 10.28 9.23 9.60
N GLN A 51 11.38 9.92 9.29
CA GLN A 51 12.35 9.48 8.29
C GLN A 51 12.93 8.10 8.63
N ARG A 52 13.22 7.84 9.91
CA ARG A 52 13.72 6.55 10.36
C ARG A 52 12.69 5.42 10.27
N PHE A 53 11.40 5.72 10.48
CA PHE A 53 10.31 4.78 10.24
C PHE A 53 9.93 4.67 8.76
N TRP A 54 10.26 5.69 7.96
CA TRP A 54 9.92 5.78 6.54
C TRP A 54 10.59 4.68 5.71
N GLU A 55 11.90 4.51 5.84
CA GLU A 55 12.64 3.46 5.13
C GLU A 55 12.13 2.02 5.40
N PRO A 56 11.94 1.58 6.66
CA PRO A 56 11.54 0.20 6.91
C PRO A 56 10.03 -0.09 6.75
N LEU A 57 9.15 0.90 6.87
CA LEU A 57 7.70 0.68 6.80
C LEU A 57 7.10 1.15 5.48
N PHE A 58 7.44 2.34 5.00
CA PHE A 58 6.71 2.95 3.89
C PHE A 58 7.21 2.44 2.54
N MET A 59 8.52 2.31 2.35
CA MET A 59 9.10 1.72 1.13
C MET A 59 8.51 0.33 0.80
N PRO A 60 8.53 -0.66 1.71
CA PRO A 60 7.93 -1.96 1.40
C PRO A 60 6.41 -1.87 1.21
N SER A 61 5.72 -1.03 1.98
CA SER A 61 4.27 -0.83 1.84
C SER A 61 3.87 -0.20 0.50
N LEU A 62 4.62 0.78 0.02
CA LEU A 62 4.43 1.42 -1.29
C LEU A 62 4.67 0.41 -2.41
N ASN A 63 5.72 -0.40 -2.31
CA ASN A 63 6.01 -1.46 -3.27
C ASN A 63 4.89 -2.51 -3.32
N LEU A 64 4.34 -2.93 -2.17
CA LEU A 64 3.21 -3.86 -2.13
C LEU A 64 1.95 -3.28 -2.78
N LEU A 65 1.66 -2.00 -2.53
CA LEU A 65 0.54 -1.32 -3.19
C LEU A 65 0.76 -1.21 -4.70
N LEU A 66 1.97 -0.82 -5.11
CA LEU A 66 2.33 -0.70 -6.51
C LEU A 66 2.20 -2.05 -7.22
N LEU A 67 2.67 -3.14 -6.62
CA LEU A 67 2.48 -4.50 -7.14
C LEU A 67 1.00 -4.86 -7.30
N GLY A 68 0.16 -4.52 -6.33
CA GLY A 68 -1.28 -4.71 -6.43
C GLY A 68 -1.92 -3.92 -7.57
N ILE A 69 -1.53 -2.64 -7.73
CA ILE A 69 -1.99 -1.77 -8.81
C ILE A 69 -1.53 -2.30 -10.18
N ILE A 70 -0.25 -2.64 -10.32
CA ILE A 70 0.33 -3.17 -11.57
C ILE A 70 -0.36 -4.48 -11.94
N SER A 71 -0.60 -5.38 -10.98
CA SER A 71 -1.31 -6.63 -11.22
C SER A 71 -2.71 -6.36 -11.79
N ASN A 72 -3.47 -5.45 -11.17
CA ASN A 72 -4.79 -5.08 -11.64
C ASN A 72 -4.75 -4.40 -13.03
N LEU A 73 -3.78 -3.51 -13.25
CA LEU A 73 -3.57 -2.82 -14.51
C LEU A 73 -3.29 -3.80 -15.66
N ILE A 74 -2.41 -4.77 -15.45
CA ILE A 74 -2.08 -5.80 -16.43
C ILE A 74 -3.33 -6.62 -16.76
N LEU A 75 -4.08 -7.05 -15.74
CA LEU A 75 -5.31 -7.83 -15.92
C LEU A 75 -6.40 -7.05 -16.68
N ASN A 76 -6.63 -5.79 -16.31
CA ASN A 76 -7.58 -4.91 -16.98
C ASN A 76 -7.18 -4.66 -18.45
N LYS A 77 -5.89 -4.38 -18.69
CA LYS A 77 -5.39 -4.16 -20.04
C LYS A 77 -5.63 -5.38 -20.92
N THR A 78 -5.37 -6.59 -20.44
CA THR A 78 -5.66 -7.83 -21.18
C THR A 78 -7.15 -8.00 -21.50
N ASN A 79 -8.04 -7.71 -20.54
CA ASN A 79 -9.49 -7.76 -20.78
C ASN A 79 -9.94 -6.76 -21.84
N SER A 80 -9.40 -5.52 -21.80
CA SER A 80 -9.75 -4.47 -22.75
C SER A 80 -9.30 -4.75 -24.19
N LEU A 81 -8.22 -5.53 -24.39
CA LEU A 81 -7.78 -5.93 -25.73
C LEU A 81 -8.65 -7.04 -26.30
N HIS A 82 -9.16 -7.91 -25.43
CA HIS A 82 -10.04 -9.00 -25.84
C HIS A 82 -11.43 -8.50 -26.25
N GLU A 83 -11.90 -7.41 -25.62
CA GLU A 83 -13.17 -6.73 -25.96
C GLU A 83 -13.09 -5.92 -27.25
N LYS A 84 -11.93 -5.35 -27.60
CA LYS A 84 -11.74 -4.59 -28.85
C LYS A 84 -11.53 -5.44 -30.11
N MET A 85 -11.29 -6.74 -29.97
CA MET A 85 -11.10 -7.68 -31.09
C MET A 85 -12.36 -8.49 -31.45
N GLN A 86 -13.46 -8.30 -30.70
CA GLN A 86 -14.81 -8.75 -31.08
C GLN A 86 -15.61 -7.57 -31.65
#